data_AF-A0A8T3XKE3-F1
#
_entry.id   AF-A0A8T3XKE3-F1
#
_cell.length_a   1.000
_cell.length_b   1.000
_cell.length_c   1.000
_cell.angle_alpha   90.00
_cell.angle_beta   90.00
_cell.angle_gamma   90.00
#
_symmetry.space_group_name_H-M   'P 1'
#
loop_
_entity.id
_entity.type
_entity.pdbx_description
1 polymer ?
#
loop_
_entity_poly.entity_id
_entity_poly.type
_entity_poly.pdbx_seq_one_letter_code
_entity_poly.pdbx_strand_id
1 'polypeptide(L)' 'MEEENTSSWKYKIKSFIGECLRVLKVTKKPDAFEFKTIVKVSGLGILIIGLIGFIVQMVKLLFFR' A
#
# COMPACT_ATOMS: atom_id res chain seq x y z
N MET A 1 -19.88 -28.31 30.56
CA MET A 1 -20.92 -28.04 29.54
C MET A 1 -21.34 -26.61 29.87
N GLU A 2 -20.98 -25.54 29.17
CA GLU A 2 -20.62 -25.27 27.78
C GLU A 2 -19.40 -24.32 27.74
N GLU A 3 -18.44 -24.53 26.83
CA GLU A 3 -17.69 -23.49 26.09
C GLU A 3 -16.85 -24.18 24.99
N GLU A 4 -17.46 -25.16 24.34
CA GLU A 4 -17.01 -25.73 23.09
C GLU A 4 -17.71 -24.90 21.99
N ASN A 5 -16.98 -24.32 21.02
CA ASN A 5 -17.49 -23.67 19.79
C ASN A 5 -17.31 -22.13 19.59
N THR A 6 -16.59 -21.38 20.44
CA THR A 6 -16.16 -19.99 20.09
C THR A 6 -14.63 -19.82 19.97
N SER A 7 -13.88 -20.90 20.17
CA SER A 7 -12.42 -20.93 20.21
C SER A 7 -11.76 -21.25 18.86
N SER A 8 -12.39 -22.02 17.97
CA SER A 8 -11.70 -22.51 16.76
C SER A 8 -11.15 -21.40 15.85
N TRP A 9 -11.90 -20.29 15.71
CA TRP A 9 -11.48 -19.17 14.86
C TRP A 9 -10.58 -18.16 15.57
N LYS A 10 -10.87 -17.84 16.85
CA LYS A 10 -10.06 -16.91 17.66
C LYS A 10 -8.65 -17.42 17.88
N TYR A 11 -8.48 -18.72 18.15
CA TYR A 11 -7.15 -19.31 18.33
C TYR A 11 -6.37 -19.38 17.01
N LYS A 12 -7.05 -19.69 15.89
CA LYS A 12 -6.44 -19.61 14.55
C LYS A 12 -5.98 -18.20 14.21
N ILE A 13 -6.80 -17.17 14.41
CA ILE A 13 -6.41 -15.77 14.15
C ILE A 13 -5.27 -15.32 15.05
N LYS A 14 -5.29 -15.67 16.35
CA LYS A 14 -4.21 -15.31 17.28
C LYS A 14 -2.88 -15.94 16.87
N SER A 15 -2.90 -17.20 16.42
CA SER A 15 -1.74 -17.88 15.85
C SER A 15 -1.28 -17.22 14.55
N PHE A 16 -2.21 -16.91 13.63
CA PHE A 16 -1.91 -16.24 12.36
C PHE A 16 -1.28 -14.86 12.55
N ILE A 17 -1.79 -14.06 13.48
CA ILE A 17 -1.22 -12.75 13.83
C ILE A 17 0.20 -12.93 14.38
N GLY A 18 0.44 -13.94 15.22
CA GLY A 18 1.77 -14.25 15.76
C GLY A 18 2.79 -14.63 14.67
N GLU A 19 2.37 -15.43 13.68
CA GLU A 19 3.19 -15.77 12.51
C GLU A 19 3.46 -14.52 11.64
N CYS A 20 2.43 -13.71 11.39
CA CYS A 20 2.54 -12.49 10.59
C CYS A 20 3.49 -11.47 11.25
N LEU A 21 3.45 -11.35 12.58
CA LEU A 21 4.38 -10.51 13.35
C LEU A 21 5.83 -10.96 13.20
N ARG A 22 6.06 -12.29 13.14
CA ARG A 22 7.39 -12.85 12.90
C ARG A 22 7.92 -12.46 11.52
N VAL A 23 7.07 -12.54 10.49
CA VAL A 23 7.42 -12.12 9.12
C VAL A 23 7.73 -10.62 9.06
N LEU A 24 6.90 -9.77 9.67
CA LEU A 24 7.12 -8.32 9.75
C LEU A 24 8.41 -7.94 10.49
N LYS A 25 8.87 -8.78 11.42
CA LYS A 25 10.17 -8.60 12.10
C LYS A 25 11.36 -9.02 11.24
N VAL A 26 11.17 -10.00 10.34
CA VAL A 26 12.22 -10.47 9.41
C VAL A 26 12.38 -9.51 8.23
N THR A 27 11.32 -8.83 7.81
CA THR A 27 11.41 -7.81 6.76
C THR A 27 12.28 -6.64 7.22
N LYS A 28 13.26 -6.24 6.40
CA LYS A 28 14.09 -5.07 6.68
C LYS A 28 13.24 -3.80 6.69
N LYS A 29 13.33 -3.01 7.76
CA LYS A 29 12.82 -1.63 7.74
C LYS A 29 13.62 -0.84 6.69
N PRO A 30 12.94 -0.11 5.79
CA PRO A 30 13.61 0.65 4.74
C PRO A 30 14.50 1.72 5.37
N ASP A 31 15.69 1.91 4.80
CA ASP A 31 16.56 3.01 5.21
C ASP A 31 15.99 4.35 4.74
N ALA A 32 16.26 5.43 5.49
CA ALA A 32 15.77 6.76 5.15
C ALA A 32 16.25 7.24 3.77
N PHE A 33 17.41 6.78 3.31
CA PHE A 33 17.94 7.08 1.97
C PHE A 33 17.15 6.36 0.86
N GLU A 34 16.90 5.06 1.02
CA GLU A 34 16.11 4.26 0.07
C GLU A 34 14.70 4.81 -0.04
N PHE A 35 14.06 5.12 1.09
CA PHE A 35 12.72 5.70 1.12
C PHE A 35 12.65 7.01 0.35
N LYS A 36 13.59 7.94 0.58
CA LYS A 36 13.64 9.22 -0.15
C LYS A 36 13.85 9.02 -1.64
N THR A 37 14.65 8.04 -2.04
CA THR A 37 14.92 7.74 -3.45
C THR A 37 13.65 7.23 -4.14
N ILE A 38 12.96 6.27 -3.52
CA ILE A 38 11.70 5.73 -4.05
C ILE A 38 10.63 6.83 -4.14
N VAL A 39 10.47 7.65 -3.10
CA VAL A 39 9.48 8.74 -3.09
C VAL A 39 9.76 9.77 -4.19
N LYS A 40 11.02 10.14 -4.41
CA LYS A 40 11.39 11.07 -5.49
C LYS A 40 11.08 10.50 -6.87
N VAL A 41 11.44 9.24 -7.12
CA VAL A 41 11.22 8.58 -8.41
C VAL A 41 9.73 8.38 -8.68
N SER A 42 8.98 7.87 -7.69
CA SER A 42 7.53 7.70 -7.79
C SER A 42 6.81 9.03 -7.95
N GLY A 43 7.21 10.06 -7.21
CA GLY A 43 6.66 11.42 -7.32
C GLY A 43 6.87 12.00 -8.72
N LEU A 44 8.05 11.78 -9.32
CA LEU A 44 8.33 12.21 -10.68
C LEU A 44 7.42 11.49 -11.70
N GLY A 45 7.22 10.18 -11.54
CA GLY A 45 6.33 9.40 -12.39
C GLY A 45 4.87 9.87 -12.32
N ILE A 46 4.35 10.10 -11.11
CA ILE A 46 2.99 10.61 -10.89
C ILE A 46 2.82 11.98 -11.53
N LEU A 47 3.83 12.86 -11.40
CA LEU A 47 3.78 14.20 -11.96
C LEU A 47 3.75 14.19 -13.49
N ILE A 48 4.54 13.33 -14.13
CA ILE A 48 4.54 13.17 -15.59
C ILE A 48 3.19 12.64 -16.08
N ILE A 49 2.68 11.55 -15.48
CA ILE A 49 1.40 10.95 -15.87
C ILE A 49 0.25 11.93 -15.62
N GLY A 50 0.27 12.62 -14.49
CA GLY A 50 -0.70 13.66 -14.14
C GLY A 50 -0.70 14.82 -15.13
N LEU A 51 0.47 15.29 -15.57
CA LEU A 51 0.60 16.32 -16.60
C LEU A 51 0.05 15.85 -17.95
N ILE A 52 0.34 14.63 -18.36
CA ILE A 52 -0.18 14.07 -19.61
C ILE A 52 -1.71 14.01 -19.57
N GLY A 53 -2.28 13.46 -18.48
CA GLY A 53 -3.72 13.42 -18.29
C GLY A 53 -4.35 14.82 -18.23
N PHE A 54 -3.67 15.77 -17.57
CA PHE A 54 -4.10 17.17 -17.50
C PHE A 54 -4.12 17.84 -18.87
N ILE A 55 -3.09 17.64 -19.70
CA ILE A 55 -3.04 18.17 -21.06
C ILE A 55 -4.16 17.59 -21.92
N VAL A 56 -4.38 16.27 -21.86
CA VAL A 56 -5.48 15.62 -22.60
C VAL A 56 -6.84 16.19 -22.18
N GLN A 57 -7.07 16.37 -20.88
CA GLN A 57 -8.30 16.95 -20.36
C GLN A 57 -8.44 18.42 -20.77
N MET A 58 -7.37 19.21 -20.73
CA MET A 58 -7.36 20.62 -21.18
C MET A 58 -7.67 20.74 -22.67
N VAL A 59 -7.05 19.90 -23.51
CA VAL A 59 -7.33 19.87 -24.95
C VAL A 59 -8.78 19.48 -25.20
N LYS A 60 -9.28 18.45 -24.52
CA LYS A 60 -10.70 18.08 -24.60
C LYS A 60 -11.60 19.25 -24.19
N LEU A 61 -11.30 19.94 -23.09
CA LEU A 61 -12.14 21.02 -22.58
C LEU A 61 -12.13 22.26 -23.48
N LEU A 62 -11.00 22.53 -24.15
CA LEU A 62 -10.85 23.66 -25.08
C LEU A 62 -11.41 23.35 -26.47
N PHE A 63 -11.27 22.11 -26.95
CA PHE A 63 -11.72 21.69 -28.27
C PHE A 63 -13.18 21.20 -28.29
N PHE A 64 -13.68 20.68 -27.16
CA PHE A 64 -15.08 20.25 -26.97
C PHE A 64 -15.94 21.34 -26.30
N ARG A 65 -15.50 22.60 -26.39
CA ARG A 65 -16.42 23.72 -26.22
C ARG A 65 -17.28 23.87 -27.47
#